data_AF-A0AA45U233-F1
#
_entry.id   AF-A0AA45U233-F1
#
_cell.length_a   1.000
_cell.length_b   1.000
_cell.length_c   1.000
_cell.angle_alpha   90.00
_cell.angle_beta   90.00
_cell.angle_gamma   90.00
#
_symmetry.space_group_name_H-M   'P 1'
#
loop_
_entity.id
_entity.type
_entity.pdbx_description
1 polymer ?
#
loop_
_entity_poly.entity_id
_entity_poly.type
_entity_poly.pdbx_seq_one_letter_code
_entity_poly.pdbx_strand_id
1 'polypeptide(L)'
;MVESLFAIPQGAASKSTATVFQLKLKSNRSENEAFRGGTLSMADGAQQLTFRDDGQGGDAVAGDLLFTASGTFDFVALQTQQQRIAQAQSQSQTQLTTAVFENRQLVATVPVTALSTQFPVGQPVPIQPIGLASLVDPARSLIIRAPGVVNDTTRTYDPCTGVGNPNGKWTFNYLMTEMANQPFTGVAPTTFVREWLRQWEQPRTINGFVNPPRTSIAANLIGPWPKLSSGELNLARSPFKLIAIVNRLDLAGSNPAYGAGSAGEGRFIFAATTGTGSSCYTVPFLVILEYGVDKTGCVNIKTYAQQWQALSGLPLGSASYNAALEALTEQFAKRDLSPRKPNRSSINQVRTNDDWLAHPWELREFRLWNGSINPNSYSTTPPPALGLLNSHTVAQTPDRTRQTTLFPAYVNANTGPIIAGTYSVPLPWAGGTFRSGRALVTNPVATPPFWSLPASAIPNRQARHVFSLNTCDGCHGDELGTNFTHVSWTGALSPFLSGALTVPDRADGTPVRTFNEVLARQTFLDQMANQSCLTTAFVTAAPSVH
;
A
#
# COMPACT_ATOMS: atom_id res chain seq x y z
N MET A 1 -0.86 4.14 20.51
CA MET A 1 0.12 5.17 20.91
C MET A 1 -0.55 6.30 21.68
N VAL A 2 -1.53 6.99 21.08
CA VAL A 2 -2.28 8.10 21.70
C VAL A 2 -3.47 7.60 22.53
N GLU A 3 -3.72 8.26 23.65
CA GLU A 3 -4.89 8.09 24.52
C GLU A 3 -5.98 9.13 24.19
N SER A 4 -5.60 10.42 24.14
CA SER A 4 -6.53 11.51 23.83
C SER A 4 -5.82 12.68 23.16
N LEU A 5 -6.56 13.44 22.35
CA LEU A 5 -6.14 14.73 21.81
C LEU A 5 -7.29 15.73 21.95
N PHE A 6 -7.00 16.90 22.50
CA PHE A 6 -7.95 18.00 22.61
C PHE A 6 -7.43 19.26 21.94
N ALA A 7 -8.35 20.02 21.35
CA ALA A 7 -8.14 21.38 20.89
C ALA A 7 -8.97 22.33 21.78
N ILE A 8 -8.31 23.32 22.39
CA ILE A 8 -8.93 24.29 23.30
C ILE A 8 -8.92 25.67 22.61
N PRO A 9 -10.07 26.15 22.09
CA PRO A 9 -10.14 27.42 21.38
C PRO A 9 -9.78 28.59 22.32
N GLN A 10 -8.95 29.52 21.85
CA GLN A 10 -8.58 30.76 22.55
C GLN A 10 -9.36 31.97 22.02
N GLY A 11 -10.30 31.75 21.10
CA GLY A 11 -11.15 32.77 20.50
C GLY A 11 -12.31 32.14 19.75
N ALA A 12 -13.12 32.97 19.07
CA ALA A 12 -14.25 32.50 18.29
C ALA A 12 -13.82 31.47 17.21
N ALA A 13 -14.67 30.47 16.97
CA ALA A 13 -14.43 29.43 15.99
C ALA A 13 -14.33 30.03 14.57
N SER A 14 -13.26 29.67 13.86
CA SER A 14 -12.90 30.13 12.52
C SER A 14 -12.03 29.07 11.82
N LYS A 15 -11.58 29.36 10.60
CA LYS A 15 -10.64 28.49 9.87
C LYS A 15 -9.22 28.47 10.47
N SER A 16 -8.90 29.41 11.36
CA SER A 16 -7.56 29.57 11.93
C SER A 16 -7.64 30.12 13.36
N THR A 17 -8.48 29.52 14.20
CA THR A 17 -8.64 29.96 15.60
C THR A 17 -7.39 29.61 16.39
N ALA A 18 -6.83 30.58 17.11
CA ALA A 18 -5.76 30.34 18.07
C ALA A 18 -6.20 29.26 19.08
N THR A 19 -5.36 28.26 19.30
CA THR A 19 -5.72 27.01 19.97
C THR A 19 -4.55 26.50 20.82
N VAL A 20 -4.88 26.01 22.02
CA VAL A 20 -3.98 25.19 22.83
C VAL A 20 -4.37 23.73 22.63
N PHE A 21 -3.40 22.88 22.33
CA PHE A 21 -3.59 21.45 22.16
C PHE A 21 -3.07 20.68 23.37
N GLN A 22 -3.79 19.61 23.72
CA GLN A 22 -3.38 18.66 24.76
C GLN A 22 -3.39 17.25 24.18
N LEU A 23 -2.24 16.59 24.16
CA LEU A 23 -2.04 15.24 23.63
C LEU A 23 -1.57 14.31 24.76
N LYS A 24 -2.38 13.31 25.10
CA LYS A 24 -1.99 12.28 26.08
C LYS A 24 -1.55 11.02 25.35
N LEU A 25 -0.36 10.49 25.68
CA LEU A 25 0.07 9.17 25.23
C LEU A 25 -0.30 8.10 26.25
N LYS A 26 -0.65 6.89 25.79
CA LYS A 26 -0.99 5.76 26.66
C LYS A 26 0.23 5.35 27.50
N SER A 27 0.16 5.46 28.82
CA SER A 27 1.26 5.09 29.72
C SER A 27 1.58 3.59 29.73
N ASN A 28 0.63 2.74 29.35
CA ASN A 28 0.81 1.28 29.32
C ASN A 28 1.57 0.76 28.09
N ARG A 29 2.00 1.63 27.17
CA ARG A 29 2.83 1.26 26.03
C ARG A 29 4.28 1.64 26.29
N SER A 30 5.15 0.65 26.43
CA SER A 30 6.59 0.85 26.67
C SER A 30 7.28 1.70 25.61
N GLU A 31 6.79 1.69 24.37
CA GLU A 31 7.29 2.53 23.27
C GLU A 31 7.13 4.03 23.58
N ASN A 32 6.09 4.41 24.33
CA ASN A 32 5.81 5.81 24.64
C ASN A 32 6.80 6.40 25.65
N GLU A 33 7.48 5.56 26.44
CA GLU A 33 8.50 6.01 27.40
C GLU A 33 9.65 6.76 26.73
N ALA A 34 9.95 6.44 25.47
CA ALA A 34 10.99 7.13 24.71
C ALA A 34 10.70 8.63 24.48
N PHE A 35 9.45 9.07 24.66
CA PHE A 35 9.04 10.45 24.48
C PHE A 35 8.91 11.22 25.80
N ARG A 36 8.98 10.53 26.95
CA ARG A 36 8.79 11.13 28.28
C ARG A 36 9.81 12.24 28.52
N GLY A 37 9.34 13.41 28.96
CA GLY A 37 10.20 14.56 29.22
C GLY A 37 10.67 15.28 27.96
N GLY A 38 10.14 14.89 26.78
CA GLY A 38 10.64 15.28 25.47
C GLY A 38 9.68 16.18 24.69
N THR A 39 9.88 16.22 23.37
CA THR A 39 9.00 16.95 22.45
C THR A 39 8.59 16.07 21.26
N LEU A 40 7.43 16.39 20.69
CA LEU A 40 6.87 15.76 19.50
C LEU A 40 6.54 16.86 18.48
N SER A 41 7.02 16.73 17.25
CA SER A 41 6.65 17.67 16.18
C SER A 41 5.58 17.08 15.29
N MET A 42 4.54 17.86 15.00
CA MET A 42 3.42 17.48 14.15
C MET A 42 3.13 18.58 13.13
N ALA A 43 3.03 18.24 11.85
CA ALA A 43 2.63 19.19 10.83
C ALA A 43 1.17 18.96 10.45
N ASP A 44 0.37 20.02 10.37
CA ASP A 44 -1.02 19.97 9.88
C ASP A 44 -1.15 20.54 8.45
N GLY A 45 -0.02 20.78 7.79
CA GLY A 45 0.06 21.37 6.45
C GLY A 45 0.04 22.90 6.41
N ALA A 46 -0.49 23.57 7.43
CA ALA A 46 -0.45 25.03 7.56
C ALA A 46 0.62 25.49 8.57
N GLN A 47 0.89 24.68 9.58
CA GLN A 47 1.90 24.95 10.61
C GLN A 47 2.60 23.66 11.05
N GLN A 48 3.69 23.85 11.80
CA GLN A 48 4.34 22.80 12.57
C GLN A 48 4.10 23.07 14.06
N LEU A 49 3.38 22.17 14.71
CA LEU A 49 3.13 22.17 16.15
C LEU A 49 4.25 21.41 16.85
N THR A 50 4.80 21.99 17.90
CA THR A 50 5.74 21.32 18.80
C THR A 50 5.02 21.05 20.12
N PHE A 51 4.65 19.80 20.31
CA PHE A 51 4.08 19.24 21.53
C PHE A 51 5.20 19.00 22.54
N ARG A 52 5.03 19.47 23.78
CA ARG A 52 6.05 19.44 24.83
C ARG A 52 5.56 18.74 26.09
N ASP A 53 6.41 17.90 26.65
CA ASP A 53 6.26 17.20 27.96
C ASP A 53 7.50 17.52 28.83
N ASP A 54 8.14 18.67 28.62
CA ASP A 54 9.43 19.09 29.21
C ASP A 54 9.28 20.12 30.35
N GLY A 55 8.06 20.42 30.77
CA GLY A 55 7.72 21.45 31.77
C GLY A 55 7.90 22.88 31.25
N GLN A 56 8.06 23.09 29.94
CA GLN A 56 8.24 24.39 29.31
C GLN A 56 7.12 24.72 28.33
N GLY A 57 6.99 26.02 27.98
CA GLY A 57 6.14 26.45 26.86
C GLY A 57 4.65 26.16 27.02
N GLY A 58 4.14 26.08 28.25
CA GLY A 58 2.74 25.76 28.56
C GLY A 58 2.52 24.35 29.09
N ASP A 59 3.55 23.50 29.09
CA ASP A 59 3.50 22.20 29.77
C ASP A 59 3.62 22.39 31.29
N ALA A 60 2.67 21.83 32.03
CA ALA A 60 2.56 22.04 33.47
C ALA A 60 3.43 21.07 34.27
N VAL A 61 3.64 19.85 33.77
CA VAL A 61 4.34 18.78 34.49
C VAL A 61 5.21 18.00 33.51
N ALA A 62 6.52 18.19 33.64
CA ALA A 62 7.47 17.45 32.81
C ALA A 62 7.38 15.94 33.05
N GLY A 63 7.39 15.18 31.96
CA GLY A 63 7.51 13.72 31.99
C GLY A 63 6.26 13.01 32.49
N ASP A 64 5.07 13.60 32.34
CA ASP A 64 3.81 12.94 32.67
C ASP A 64 3.12 12.33 31.42
N LEU A 65 3.69 12.50 30.22
CA LEU A 65 3.18 12.09 28.91
C LEU A 65 1.96 12.88 28.43
N LEU A 66 1.61 13.99 29.08
CA LEU A 66 0.61 14.97 28.61
C LEU A 66 1.33 16.10 27.90
N PHE A 67 1.40 16.01 26.58
CA PHE A 67 2.06 17.02 25.79
C PHE A 67 1.15 18.21 25.50
N THR A 68 1.70 19.41 25.54
CA THR A 68 0.99 20.64 25.16
C THR A 68 1.62 21.34 23.96
N ALA A 69 0.80 21.96 23.12
CA ALA A 69 1.26 22.79 22.01
C ALA A 69 0.33 24.01 21.83
N SER A 70 0.85 25.09 21.24
CA SER A 70 0.04 26.24 20.81
C SER A 70 0.13 26.41 19.30
N GLY A 71 -0.99 26.77 18.67
CA GLY A 71 -1.06 27.01 17.23
C GLY A 71 -2.45 27.46 16.80
N THR A 72 -2.83 27.19 15.56
CA THR A 72 -4.19 27.45 15.04
C THR A 72 -4.94 26.16 14.73
N PHE A 73 -6.27 26.19 14.71
CA PHE A 73 -7.09 25.04 14.31
C PHE A 73 -8.29 25.47 13.47
N ASP A 74 -8.64 24.65 12.48
CA ASP A 74 -9.81 24.85 11.63
C ASP A 74 -11.07 24.24 12.27
N PHE A 75 -11.68 25.00 13.17
CA PHE A 75 -12.94 24.60 13.81
C PHE A 75 -14.12 24.61 12.83
N VAL A 76 -14.03 25.32 11.69
CA VAL A 76 -15.06 25.28 10.65
C VAL A 76 -15.05 23.90 9.98
N ALA A 77 -13.87 23.38 9.63
CA ALA A 77 -13.74 22.03 9.10
C ALA A 77 -14.21 20.96 10.10
N LEU A 78 -13.88 21.12 11.39
CA LEU A 78 -14.38 20.22 12.43
C LEU A 78 -15.91 20.30 12.53
N GLN A 79 -16.50 21.50 12.47
CA GLN A 79 -17.95 21.68 12.48
C GLN A 79 -18.62 20.92 11.32
N THR A 80 -18.10 21.08 10.10
CA THR A 80 -18.59 20.36 8.92
C THR A 80 -18.46 18.85 9.08
N GLN A 81 -17.35 18.36 9.65
CA GLN A 81 -17.15 16.94 9.94
C GLN A 81 -18.21 16.42 10.93
N GLN A 82 -18.49 17.14 12.02
CA GLN A 82 -19.48 16.71 13.01
C GLN A 82 -20.91 16.76 12.47
N GLN A 83 -21.25 17.76 11.64
CA GLN A 83 -22.54 17.82 10.93
C GLN A 83 -22.72 16.62 10.01
N ARG A 84 -21.68 16.25 9.25
CA ARG A 84 -21.68 15.06 8.39
C ARG A 84 -21.90 13.78 9.21
N ILE A 85 -21.24 13.63 10.36
CA ILE A 85 -21.44 12.48 11.25
C ILE A 85 -22.89 12.45 11.73
N ALA A 86 -23.43 13.57 12.24
CA ALA A 86 -24.82 13.66 12.69
C ALA A 86 -25.82 13.31 11.58
N GLN A 87 -25.58 13.77 10.35
CA GLN A 87 -26.41 13.42 9.20
C GLN A 87 -26.36 11.91 8.92
N ALA A 88 -25.17 11.32 8.86
CA ALA A 88 -25.02 9.88 8.67
C ALA A 88 -25.69 9.07 9.78
N GLN A 89 -25.63 9.54 11.03
CA GLN A 89 -26.33 8.92 12.15
C GLN A 89 -27.85 8.98 11.98
N SER A 90 -28.40 10.12 11.54
CA SER A 90 -29.84 10.29 11.31
C SER A 90 -30.40 9.40 10.19
N GLN A 91 -29.55 9.00 9.24
CA GLN A 91 -29.90 8.14 8.10
C GLN A 91 -29.63 6.65 8.37
N SER A 92 -28.92 6.33 9.45
CA SER A 92 -28.53 4.96 9.77
C SER A 92 -29.55 4.32 10.71
N GLN A 93 -29.94 3.08 10.40
CA GLN A 93 -30.80 2.27 11.28
C GLN A 93 -30.02 1.65 12.44
N THR A 94 -28.69 1.60 12.35
CA THR A 94 -27.78 1.03 13.35
C THR A 94 -26.82 2.09 13.87
N GLN A 95 -26.31 1.91 15.09
CA GLN A 95 -25.28 2.79 15.63
C GLN A 95 -24.05 2.81 14.71
N LEU A 96 -23.57 4.00 14.35
CA LEU A 96 -22.34 4.14 13.58
C LEU A 96 -21.15 3.72 14.43
N THR A 97 -20.16 3.12 13.79
CA THR A 97 -18.92 2.69 14.43
C THR A 97 -17.71 3.05 13.57
N THR A 98 -16.55 3.10 14.22
CA THR A 98 -15.25 3.21 13.55
C THR A 98 -14.33 2.10 14.03
N ALA A 99 -13.53 1.55 13.12
CA ALA A 99 -12.68 0.41 13.40
C ALA A 99 -11.28 0.87 13.81
N VAL A 100 -10.70 0.23 14.81
CA VAL A 100 -9.38 0.53 15.35
C VAL A 100 -8.45 -0.64 15.05
N PHE A 101 -7.34 -0.34 14.38
CA PHE A 101 -6.34 -1.32 13.99
C PHE A 101 -5.02 -1.10 14.72
N GLU A 102 -4.33 -2.19 15.04
CA GLU A 102 -2.92 -2.19 15.43
C GLU A 102 -2.14 -3.00 14.38
N ASN A 103 -1.26 -2.32 13.63
CA ASN A 103 -0.77 -2.79 12.34
C ASN A 103 -1.95 -3.17 11.44
N ARG A 104 -2.11 -4.46 11.15
CA ARG A 104 -3.17 -5.03 10.30
C ARG A 104 -4.29 -5.69 11.09
N GLN A 105 -4.12 -5.85 12.41
CA GLN A 105 -5.08 -6.53 13.26
C GLN A 105 -6.18 -5.56 13.68
N LEU A 106 -7.44 -5.97 13.49
CA LEU A 106 -8.61 -5.30 14.06
C LEU A 106 -8.64 -5.58 15.56
N VAL A 107 -8.45 -4.55 16.38
CA VAL A 107 -8.38 -4.68 17.85
C VAL A 107 -9.63 -4.16 18.56
N ALA A 108 -10.36 -3.24 17.94
CA ALA A 108 -11.61 -2.73 18.49
C ALA A 108 -12.54 -2.15 17.41
N THR A 109 -13.82 -2.08 17.74
CA THR A 109 -14.81 -1.31 17.00
C THR A 109 -15.49 -0.38 18.00
N VAL A 110 -15.39 0.93 17.78
CA VAL A 110 -15.80 1.94 18.74
C VAL A 110 -17.04 2.66 18.21
N PRO A 111 -18.10 2.83 19.03
CA PRO A 111 -19.24 3.66 18.66
C PRO A 111 -18.85 5.09 18.30
N VAL A 112 -19.50 5.64 17.27
CA VAL A 112 -19.32 7.02 16.84
C VAL A 112 -20.51 7.85 17.28
N THR A 113 -20.22 8.93 18.00
CA THR A 113 -21.20 9.94 18.41
C THR A 113 -20.75 11.30 17.88
N ALA A 114 -21.62 12.01 17.17
CA ALA A 114 -21.33 13.39 16.77
C ALA A 114 -21.13 14.28 18.00
N LEU A 115 -20.10 15.11 17.96
CA LEU A 115 -19.86 16.14 18.96
C LEU A 115 -20.78 17.34 18.72
N SER A 116 -20.89 18.21 19.73
CA SER A 116 -21.47 19.55 19.57
C SER A 116 -20.79 20.29 18.42
N THR A 117 -21.57 21.00 17.61
CA THR A 117 -21.08 21.90 16.56
C THR A 117 -20.75 23.31 17.08
N GLN A 118 -20.87 23.52 18.40
CA GLN A 118 -20.51 24.74 19.10
C GLN A 118 -19.23 24.49 19.90
N PHE A 119 -18.24 25.36 19.73
CA PHE A 119 -16.91 25.24 20.35
C PHE A 119 -16.62 26.49 21.20
N PRO A 120 -17.09 26.55 22.45
CA PRO A 120 -16.86 27.70 23.32
C PRO A 120 -15.37 27.89 23.64
N VAL A 121 -14.97 29.15 23.81
CA VAL A 121 -13.60 29.52 24.22
C VAL A 121 -13.23 28.86 25.55
N GLY A 122 -12.03 28.30 25.63
CA GLY A 122 -11.49 27.67 26.84
C GLY A 122 -12.00 26.25 27.12
N GLN A 123 -12.96 25.73 26.34
CA GLN A 123 -13.49 24.38 26.54
C GLN A 123 -12.73 23.35 25.70
N PRO A 124 -12.27 22.23 26.29
CA PRO A 124 -11.61 21.16 25.53
C PRO A 124 -12.56 20.51 24.52
N VAL A 125 -12.16 20.51 23.25
CA VAL A 125 -12.88 19.82 22.17
C VAL A 125 -12.08 18.58 21.77
N PRO A 126 -12.62 17.36 21.93
CA PRO A 126 -11.90 16.14 21.57
C PRO A 126 -11.71 16.06 20.05
N ILE A 127 -10.50 15.74 19.64
CA ILE A 127 -10.12 15.51 18.25
C ILE A 127 -9.89 14.02 18.05
N GLN A 128 -10.82 13.35 17.38
CA GLN A 128 -10.82 11.90 17.21
C GLN A 128 -10.74 11.51 15.74
N PRO A 129 -9.89 10.53 15.37
CA PRO A 129 -9.87 9.99 14.03
C PRO A 129 -11.09 9.07 13.79
N ILE A 130 -12.17 9.64 13.25
CA ILE A 130 -13.41 8.95 12.91
C ILE A 130 -13.50 8.66 11.40
N GLY A 131 -13.40 7.38 11.01
CA GLY A 131 -13.69 6.95 9.65
C GLY A 131 -15.00 6.17 9.58
N LEU A 132 -15.95 6.68 8.80
CA LEU A 132 -17.25 6.05 8.55
C LEU A 132 -17.16 5.13 7.33
N ALA A 133 -16.64 3.92 7.54
CA ALA A 133 -16.41 2.95 6.47
C ALA A 133 -17.67 2.62 5.63
N SER A 134 -18.85 2.70 6.25
CA SER A 134 -20.14 2.49 5.56
C SER A 134 -20.43 3.50 4.45
N LEU A 135 -19.74 4.64 4.44
CA LEU A 135 -19.88 5.69 3.40
C LEU A 135 -18.88 5.51 2.25
N VAL A 136 -18.10 4.45 2.25
CA VAL A 136 -17.15 4.10 1.19
C VAL A 136 -17.55 2.73 0.62
N ASP A 137 -17.92 2.67 -0.65
CA ASP A 137 -18.12 1.40 -1.35
C ASP A 137 -16.74 0.86 -1.81
N PRO A 138 -16.25 -0.26 -1.24
CA PRO A 138 -14.93 -0.76 -1.54
C PRO A 138 -14.79 -1.26 -2.98
N ALA A 139 -15.88 -1.73 -3.61
CA ALA A 139 -15.86 -2.18 -5.01
C ALA A 139 -15.79 -1.01 -6.00
N ARG A 140 -16.14 0.20 -5.56
CA ARG A 140 -16.13 1.43 -6.36
C ARG A 140 -14.91 2.31 -6.12
N SER A 141 -14.36 2.29 -4.90
CA SER A 141 -13.33 3.25 -4.48
C SER A 141 -11.99 2.62 -4.08
N LEU A 142 -11.93 1.30 -3.85
CA LEU A 142 -10.73 0.63 -3.34
C LEU A 142 -10.18 -0.46 -4.26
N ILE A 143 -10.99 -1.47 -4.60
CA ILE A 143 -10.57 -2.61 -5.43
C ILE A 143 -11.60 -2.83 -6.54
N ILE A 144 -11.34 -2.22 -7.70
CA ILE A 144 -12.32 -2.08 -8.78
C ILE A 144 -12.08 -3.16 -9.81
N ARG A 145 -13.05 -4.07 -9.91
CA ARG A 145 -12.97 -5.30 -10.73
C ARG A 145 -14.23 -5.55 -11.57
N ALA A 146 -15.16 -4.59 -11.56
CA ALA A 146 -16.43 -4.76 -12.23
C ALA A 146 -16.25 -4.91 -13.74
N PRO A 147 -16.96 -5.83 -14.40
CA PRO A 147 -16.86 -6.05 -15.84
C PRO A 147 -17.04 -4.77 -16.68
N GLY A 148 -17.95 -3.87 -16.28
CA GLY A 148 -18.16 -2.57 -16.95
C GLY A 148 -16.99 -1.59 -16.83
N VAL A 149 -15.97 -1.91 -16.04
CA VAL A 149 -14.72 -1.14 -15.92
C VAL A 149 -13.57 -1.91 -16.59
N VAL A 150 -13.34 -3.16 -16.18
CA VAL A 150 -12.19 -3.95 -16.66
C VAL A 150 -12.33 -4.44 -18.10
N ASN A 151 -13.53 -4.36 -18.67
CA ASN A 151 -13.80 -4.58 -20.09
C ASN A 151 -14.38 -3.32 -20.77
N ASP A 152 -14.19 -2.11 -20.20
CA ASP A 152 -14.61 -0.85 -20.85
C ASP A 152 -13.91 -0.71 -22.20
N THR A 153 -14.65 -0.74 -23.30
CA THR A 153 -14.07 -0.81 -24.65
C THR A 153 -13.35 0.46 -25.09
N THR A 154 -13.55 1.59 -24.38
CA THR A 154 -12.85 2.85 -24.64
C THR A 154 -11.45 2.85 -24.03
N ARG A 155 -11.30 2.24 -22.83
CA ARG A 155 -10.08 2.32 -22.01
C ARG A 155 -9.29 1.04 -21.94
N THR A 156 -9.91 -0.10 -22.20
CA THR A 156 -9.31 -1.43 -22.11
C THR A 156 -9.34 -2.14 -23.46
N TYR A 157 -8.61 -3.24 -23.53
CA TYR A 157 -8.58 -4.16 -24.66
C TYR A 157 -8.55 -5.58 -24.13
N ASP A 158 -9.43 -6.43 -24.64
CA ASP A 158 -9.48 -7.85 -24.30
C ASP A 158 -8.67 -8.67 -25.32
N PRO A 159 -7.51 -9.24 -24.94
CA PRO A 159 -6.68 -10.01 -25.86
C PRO A 159 -7.33 -11.32 -26.31
N CYS A 160 -8.31 -11.85 -25.59
CA CYS A 160 -9.02 -13.08 -25.96
C CYS A 160 -10.04 -12.86 -27.07
N THR A 161 -10.79 -11.77 -26.99
CA THR A 161 -11.88 -11.47 -27.95
C THR A 161 -11.46 -10.51 -29.05
N GLY A 162 -10.37 -9.76 -28.86
CA GLY A 162 -9.94 -8.70 -29.77
C GLY A 162 -10.79 -7.43 -29.70
N VAL A 163 -11.67 -7.32 -28.69
CA VAL A 163 -12.59 -6.19 -28.50
C VAL A 163 -11.96 -5.12 -27.60
N GLY A 164 -12.27 -3.86 -27.90
CA GLY A 164 -11.83 -2.69 -27.12
C GLY A 164 -10.83 -1.81 -27.87
N ASN A 165 -10.15 -0.94 -27.13
CA ASN A 165 -9.18 0.01 -27.65
C ASN A 165 -7.76 -0.44 -27.29
N PRO A 166 -6.96 -0.93 -28.25
CA PRO A 166 -5.56 -1.34 -28.02
C PRO A 166 -4.63 -0.25 -27.46
N ASN A 167 -5.03 1.02 -27.56
CA ASN A 167 -4.32 2.19 -27.05
C ASN A 167 -5.07 2.86 -25.89
N GLY A 168 -6.08 2.19 -25.33
CA GLY A 168 -6.85 2.69 -24.20
C GLY A 168 -5.98 2.88 -22.96
N LYS A 169 -6.34 3.85 -22.12
CA LYS A 169 -5.50 4.30 -21.00
C LYS A 169 -5.28 3.27 -19.89
N TRP A 170 -6.08 2.21 -19.87
CA TRP A 170 -5.94 1.11 -18.92
C TRP A 170 -5.41 -0.17 -19.57
N THR A 171 -4.86 -0.06 -20.79
CA THR A 171 -4.16 -1.17 -21.44
C THR A 171 -2.72 -1.28 -20.94
N PHE A 172 -2.18 -2.50 -20.96
CA PHE A 172 -0.76 -2.74 -20.71
C PHE A 172 0.13 -1.93 -21.66
N ASN A 173 -0.26 -1.81 -22.93
CA ASN A 173 0.41 -1.00 -23.95
C ASN A 173 0.61 0.46 -23.50
N TYR A 174 -0.49 1.13 -23.15
CA TYR A 174 -0.46 2.54 -22.72
C TYR A 174 0.43 2.70 -21.48
N LEU A 175 0.21 1.89 -20.45
CA LEU A 175 0.91 2.04 -19.16
C LEU A 175 2.42 1.79 -19.28
N MET A 176 2.83 0.79 -20.07
CA MET A 176 4.26 0.54 -20.33
C MET A 176 4.89 1.62 -21.22
N THR A 177 4.12 2.21 -22.13
CA THR A 177 4.56 3.33 -22.98
C THR A 177 4.78 4.60 -22.17
N GLU A 178 3.87 4.92 -21.25
CA GLU A 178 4.04 6.03 -20.31
C GLU A 178 5.22 5.78 -19.36
N MET A 179 5.40 4.55 -18.87
CA MET A 179 6.50 4.17 -17.97
C MET A 179 7.88 4.24 -18.65
N ALA A 180 7.98 3.82 -19.92
CA ALA A 180 9.21 3.89 -20.70
C ALA A 180 9.62 5.35 -20.98
N ASN A 181 8.62 6.24 -21.15
CA ASN A 181 8.81 7.66 -21.45
C ASN A 181 9.85 7.92 -22.55
N GLN A 182 9.68 7.30 -23.73
CA GLN A 182 10.62 7.40 -24.85
C GLN A 182 11.09 8.83 -25.18
N PRO A 183 10.23 9.87 -25.19
CA PRO A 183 10.69 11.24 -25.44
C PRO A 183 11.76 11.74 -24.46
N PHE A 184 11.75 11.23 -23.23
CA PHE A 184 12.75 11.56 -22.21
C PHE A 184 13.92 10.56 -22.19
N THR A 185 13.64 9.26 -22.33
CA THR A 185 14.65 8.20 -22.13
C THR A 185 15.37 7.78 -23.41
N GLY A 186 14.79 8.05 -24.58
CA GLY A 186 15.20 7.48 -25.86
C GLY A 186 14.87 5.98 -26.02
N VAL A 187 14.30 5.33 -25.00
CA VAL A 187 13.99 3.90 -25.03
C VAL A 187 12.61 3.67 -25.63
N ALA A 188 12.55 2.95 -26.76
CA ALA A 188 11.27 2.55 -27.35
C ALA A 188 10.48 1.63 -26.38
N PRO A 189 9.14 1.79 -26.25
CA PRO A 189 8.33 0.93 -25.40
C PRO A 189 8.46 -0.56 -25.72
N THR A 190 8.62 -0.91 -27.00
CA THR A 190 8.85 -2.30 -27.46
C THR A 190 10.13 -2.89 -26.87
N THR A 191 11.23 -2.15 -26.92
CA THR A 191 12.52 -2.49 -26.29
C THR A 191 12.38 -2.57 -24.78
N PHE A 192 11.71 -1.60 -24.16
CA PHE A 192 11.48 -1.56 -22.71
C PHE A 192 10.78 -2.84 -22.21
N VAL A 193 9.68 -3.24 -22.84
CA VAL A 193 8.94 -4.46 -22.49
C VAL A 193 9.74 -5.71 -22.82
N ARG A 194 10.42 -5.74 -23.98
CA ARG A 194 11.25 -6.88 -24.40
C ARG A 194 12.33 -7.17 -23.37
N GLU A 195 13.12 -6.18 -23.00
CA GLU A 195 14.23 -6.34 -22.05
C GLU A 195 13.74 -6.68 -20.64
N TRP A 196 12.57 -6.22 -20.24
CA TRP A 196 11.92 -6.70 -19.02
C TRP A 196 11.62 -8.22 -19.08
N LEU A 197 10.97 -8.69 -20.15
CA LEU A 197 10.60 -10.12 -20.29
C LEU A 197 11.81 -11.06 -20.41
N ARG A 198 12.94 -10.61 -20.96
CA ARG A 198 14.18 -11.42 -21.01
C ARG A 198 14.77 -11.72 -19.64
N GLN A 199 14.27 -11.10 -18.57
CA GLN A 199 14.76 -11.33 -17.21
C GLN A 199 14.40 -12.69 -16.64
N TRP A 200 13.43 -13.38 -17.23
CA TRP A 200 13.12 -14.77 -16.89
C TRP A 200 13.90 -15.79 -17.72
N GLU A 201 14.49 -15.42 -18.85
CA GLU A 201 15.21 -16.35 -19.74
C GLU A 201 16.53 -16.84 -19.13
N GLN A 202 17.11 -16.06 -18.22
CA GLN A 202 18.43 -16.28 -17.64
C GLN A 202 18.42 -16.03 -16.13
N PRO A 203 19.31 -16.68 -15.35
CA PRO A 203 19.43 -16.41 -13.93
C PRO A 203 19.76 -14.94 -13.66
N ARG A 204 19.30 -14.43 -12.52
CA ARG A 204 19.57 -13.06 -12.06
C ARG A 204 20.18 -13.09 -10.67
N THR A 205 21.35 -12.49 -10.50
CA THR A 205 22.00 -12.39 -9.18
C THR A 205 21.62 -11.07 -8.53
N ILE A 206 20.85 -11.10 -7.45
CA ILE A 206 20.35 -9.91 -6.75
C ILE A 206 20.72 -10.03 -5.28
N ASN A 207 21.40 -9.03 -4.73
CA ASN A 207 21.91 -9.06 -3.35
C ASN A 207 22.67 -10.37 -2.99
N GLY A 208 23.46 -10.88 -3.94
CA GLY A 208 24.21 -12.13 -3.80
C GLY A 208 23.39 -13.42 -3.91
N PHE A 209 22.07 -13.34 -4.08
CA PHE A 209 21.20 -14.50 -4.31
C PHE A 209 20.94 -14.72 -5.79
N VAL A 210 21.01 -15.97 -6.25
CA VAL A 210 20.69 -16.34 -7.62
C VAL A 210 19.19 -16.67 -7.73
N ASN A 211 18.46 -15.83 -8.44
CA ASN A 211 17.13 -16.14 -8.91
C ASN A 211 17.24 -17.05 -10.15
N PRO A 212 16.68 -18.28 -10.14
CA PRO A 212 16.76 -19.17 -11.28
C PRO A 212 15.94 -18.64 -12.47
N PRO A 213 16.28 -19.05 -13.71
CA PRO A 213 15.46 -18.74 -14.88
C PRO A 213 14.09 -19.44 -14.80
N ARG A 214 13.10 -18.87 -15.48
CA ARG A 214 11.79 -19.49 -15.73
C ARG A 214 11.55 -19.48 -17.25
N THR A 215 12.26 -20.38 -17.91
CA THR A 215 12.47 -20.38 -19.37
C THR A 215 11.19 -20.54 -20.17
N SER A 216 10.12 -21.10 -19.58
CA SER A 216 8.79 -21.16 -20.18
C SER A 216 8.25 -19.80 -20.61
N ILE A 217 8.76 -18.68 -20.09
CA ILE A 217 8.43 -17.32 -20.58
C ILE A 217 8.57 -17.21 -22.11
N ALA A 218 9.58 -17.89 -22.68
CA ALA A 218 9.89 -17.81 -24.10
C ALA A 218 8.78 -18.48 -24.93
N ALA A 219 8.45 -19.73 -24.59
CA ALA A 219 7.45 -20.51 -25.32
C ALA A 219 6.01 -20.08 -25.02
N ASN A 220 5.72 -19.70 -23.76
CA ASN A 220 4.36 -19.47 -23.31
C ASN A 220 3.88 -18.04 -23.55
N LEU A 221 4.78 -17.05 -23.46
CA LEU A 221 4.41 -15.64 -23.54
C LEU A 221 5.09 -14.91 -24.70
N ILE A 222 6.42 -14.98 -24.79
CA ILE A 222 7.19 -14.19 -25.76
C ILE A 222 6.95 -14.67 -27.19
N GLY A 223 7.01 -15.97 -27.45
CA GLY A 223 6.86 -16.57 -28.78
C GLY A 223 5.47 -16.29 -29.38
N PRO A 224 4.37 -16.61 -28.68
CA PRO A 224 3.01 -16.41 -29.19
C PRO A 224 2.59 -14.94 -29.30
N TRP A 225 3.25 -14.01 -28.60
CA TRP A 225 2.89 -12.60 -28.65
C TRP A 225 3.08 -12.04 -30.07
N PRO A 226 2.04 -11.49 -30.72
CA PRO A 226 2.13 -10.90 -32.05
C PRO A 226 3.29 -9.90 -32.20
N LYS A 227 3.92 -9.92 -33.38
CA LYS A 227 5.04 -9.03 -33.72
C LYS A 227 4.62 -7.94 -34.70
N LEU A 228 5.36 -6.85 -34.69
CA LEU A 228 5.41 -5.89 -35.80
C LEU A 228 6.20 -6.50 -36.97
N SER A 229 6.12 -5.88 -38.15
CA SER A 229 6.95 -6.28 -39.31
C SER A 229 8.45 -6.18 -39.04
N SER A 230 8.87 -5.34 -38.08
CA SER A 230 10.25 -5.24 -37.58
C SER A 230 10.69 -6.43 -36.72
N GLY A 231 9.79 -7.35 -36.38
CA GLY A 231 10.04 -8.48 -35.46
C GLY A 231 9.90 -8.12 -33.98
N GLU A 232 9.68 -6.84 -33.64
CA GLU A 232 9.45 -6.38 -32.27
C GLU A 232 8.06 -6.78 -31.75
N LEU A 233 7.86 -6.72 -30.43
CA LEU A 233 6.54 -6.94 -29.84
C LEU A 233 5.52 -5.92 -30.33
N ASN A 234 4.36 -6.39 -30.77
CA ASN A 234 3.22 -5.51 -30.95
C ASN A 234 2.52 -5.30 -29.59
N LEU A 235 2.85 -4.21 -28.89
CA LEU A 235 2.30 -3.92 -27.57
C LEU A 235 0.78 -3.72 -27.59
N ALA A 236 0.22 -3.19 -28.68
CA ALA A 236 -1.22 -3.04 -28.87
C ALA A 236 -1.95 -4.40 -28.90
N ARG A 237 -1.23 -5.51 -29.06
CA ARG A 237 -1.74 -6.88 -28.99
C ARG A 237 -1.11 -7.67 -27.83
N SER A 238 -0.84 -6.99 -26.71
CA SER A 238 -0.28 -7.64 -25.52
C SER A 238 -1.20 -8.73 -24.96
N PRO A 239 -0.68 -9.91 -24.56
CA PRO A 239 -1.45 -11.00 -23.96
C PRO A 239 -1.71 -10.75 -22.46
N PHE A 240 -2.12 -9.53 -22.10
CA PHE A 240 -2.37 -9.10 -20.72
C PHE A 240 -3.74 -8.46 -20.62
N LYS A 241 -4.63 -9.09 -19.85
CA LYS A 241 -5.98 -8.59 -19.59
C LYS A 241 -6.02 -7.88 -18.24
N LEU A 242 -6.59 -6.67 -18.21
CA LEU A 242 -6.83 -5.95 -16.97
C LEU A 242 -7.86 -6.72 -16.13
N ILE A 243 -7.57 -6.91 -14.84
CA ILE A 243 -8.47 -7.59 -13.91
C ILE A 243 -8.80 -6.76 -12.67
N ALA A 244 -7.99 -5.75 -12.34
CA ALA A 244 -8.30 -4.82 -11.26
C ALA A 244 -7.58 -3.48 -11.40
N ILE A 245 -8.23 -2.43 -10.91
CA ILE A 245 -7.61 -1.15 -10.56
C ILE A 245 -7.73 -0.99 -9.05
N VAL A 246 -6.64 -0.68 -8.36
CA VAL A 246 -6.60 -0.64 -6.88
C VAL A 246 -6.12 0.72 -6.39
N ASN A 247 -6.85 1.29 -5.44
CA ASN A 247 -6.46 2.45 -4.66
C ASN A 247 -5.90 1.99 -3.30
N ARG A 248 -4.66 2.39 -3.02
CA ARG A 248 -3.92 2.14 -1.79
C ARG A 248 -3.49 3.45 -1.15
N LEU A 249 -4.44 4.38 -1.02
CA LEU A 249 -4.25 5.62 -0.27
C LEU A 249 -3.77 5.36 1.17
N ASP A 250 -4.14 4.22 1.76
CA ASP A 250 -3.66 3.78 3.08
C ASP A 250 -2.15 3.60 3.19
N LEU A 251 -1.43 3.52 2.05
CA LEU A 251 0.03 3.52 2.01
C LEU A 251 0.62 4.94 2.01
N ALA A 252 -0.19 5.99 2.18
CA ALA A 252 0.28 7.37 2.18
C ALA A 252 1.22 7.67 3.35
N GLY A 253 2.28 8.43 3.06
CA GLY A 253 3.30 8.83 4.03
C GLY A 253 4.67 8.24 3.72
N SER A 254 5.53 8.22 4.73
CA SER A 254 6.89 7.70 4.62
C SER A 254 6.90 6.20 4.92
N ASN A 255 6.59 5.35 3.93
CA ASN A 255 6.77 3.91 4.06
C ASN A 255 8.26 3.55 3.80
N PRO A 256 9.03 3.12 4.81
CA PRO A 256 10.47 2.88 4.64
C PRO A 256 10.79 1.71 3.69
N ALA A 257 9.82 0.87 3.33
CA ALA A 257 10.07 -0.35 2.56
C ALA A 257 9.55 -0.35 1.11
N TYR A 258 8.52 0.43 0.78
CA TYR A 258 7.85 0.39 -0.54
C TYR A 258 8.12 1.64 -1.39
N GLY A 259 9.01 2.52 -0.94
CA GLY A 259 9.32 3.78 -1.62
C GLY A 259 8.36 4.90 -1.23
N ALA A 260 8.77 6.14 -1.51
CA ALA A 260 8.03 7.33 -1.12
C ALA A 260 6.92 7.66 -2.14
N GLY A 261 5.68 7.69 -1.67
CA GLY A 261 4.52 8.28 -2.34
C GLY A 261 3.70 9.02 -1.29
N SER A 262 3.57 10.34 -1.43
CA SER A 262 2.96 11.18 -0.40
C SER A 262 1.44 10.99 -0.29
N ALA A 263 0.77 10.52 -1.35
CA ALA A 263 -0.65 10.14 -1.35
C ALA A 263 -0.89 8.64 -1.58
N GLY A 264 0.02 7.79 -1.12
CA GLY A 264 -0.11 6.34 -1.17
C GLY A 264 0.19 5.78 -2.56
N GLU A 265 -0.56 4.76 -2.98
CA GLU A 265 -0.26 4.00 -4.19
C GLU A 265 -1.52 3.71 -5.04
N GLY A 266 -1.37 3.78 -6.36
CA GLY A 266 -2.36 3.30 -7.33
C GLY A 266 -1.83 2.06 -8.06
N ARG A 267 -2.68 1.05 -8.28
CA ARG A 267 -2.28 -0.18 -8.98
C ARG A 267 -3.14 -0.51 -10.18
N PHE A 268 -2.50 -1.06 -11.20
CA PHE A 268 -3.14 -1.85 -12.24
C PHE A 268 -2.70 -3.30 -12.13
N ILE A 269 -3.65 -4.23 -12.12
CA ILE A 269 -3.39 -5.66 -12.07
C ILE A 269 -3.81 -6.27 -13.39
N PHE A 270 -2.85 -6.88 -14.08
CA PHE A 270 -3.08 -7.66 -15.29
C PHE A 270 -2.88 -9.15 -15.01
N ALA A 271 -3.70 -9.98 -15.65
CA ALA A 271 -3.44 -11.40 -15.80
C ALA A 271 -2.96 -11.68 -17.22
N ALA A 272 -1.93 -12.51 -17.37
CA ALA A 272 -1.56 -13.02 -18.67
C ALA A 272 -2.67 -13.90 -19.26
N THR A 273 -2.73 -13.98 -20.58
CA THR A 273 -3.66 -14.83 -21.32
C THR A 273 -2.94 -15.80 -22.23
N THR A 274 -3.52 -16.97 -22.43
CA THR A 274 -3.07 -17.95 -23.43
C THR A 274 -4.25 -18.43 -24.27
N GLY A 275 -3.98 -19.08 -25.41
CA GLY A 275 -4.98 -19.45 -26.40
C GLY A 275 -5.41 -18.28 -27.29
N THR A 276 -6.36 -18.54 -28.19
CA THR A 276 -6.91 -17.52 -29.11
C THR A 276 -8.42 -17.71 -29.28
N GLY A 277 -9.14 -16.61 -29.56
CA GLY A 277 -10.60 -16.64 -29.76
C GLY A 277 -11.32 -17.28 -28.58
N SER A 278 -12.22 -18.24 -28.86
CA SER A 278 -13.00 -18.95 -27.84
C SER A 278 -12.17 -19.86 -26.92
N SER A 279 -10.93 -20.21 -27.29
CA SER A 279 -10.01 -21.01 -26.47
C SER A 279 -9.15 -20.17 -25.53
N CYS A 280 -9.27 -18.83 -25.58
CA CYS A 280 -8.43 -17.95 -24.79
C CYS A 280 -8.94 -17.77 -23.35
N TYR A 281 -8.01 -17.82 -22.39
CA TYR A 281 -8.31 -17.66 -20.96
C TYR A 281 -7.13 -17.03 -20.21
N THR A 282 -7.40 -16.50 -19.01
CA THR A 282 -6.36 -15.97 -18.12
C THR A 282 -5.64 -17.08 -17.36
N VAL A 283 -4.34 -16.91 -17.11
CA VAL A 283 -3.47 -17.90 -16.45
C VAL A 283 -2.85 -17.30 -15.16
N PRO A 284 -2.37 -18.12 -14.20
CA PRO A 284 -1.77 -17.66 -12.94
C PRO A 284 -0.38 -17.02 -13.12
N PHE A 285 -0.31 -16.00 -13.98
CA PHE A 285 0.81 -15.08 -14.13
C PHE A 285 0.27 -13.65 -14.10
N LEU A 286 0.44 -12.98 -12.96
CA LEU A 286 -0.01 -11.60 -12.79
C LEU A 286 1.13 -10.62 -13.02
N VAL A 287 0.79 -9.45 -13.55
CA VAL A 287 1.66 -8.28 -13.61
C VAL A 287 0.96 -7.14 -12.90
N ILE A 288 1.60 -6.61 -11.86
CA ILE A 288 1.07 -5.56 -11.00
C ILE A 288 1.96 -4.33 -11.19
N LEU A 289 1.37 -3.26 -11.72
CA LEU A 289 2.03 -1.97 -11.86
C LEU A 289 1.65 -1.12 -10.64
N GLU A 290 2.59 -0.82 -9.76
CA GLU A 290 2.37 -0.17 -8.47
C GLU A 290 3.00 1.23 -8.46
N TYR A 291 2.17 2.27 -8.59
CA TYR A 291 2.57 3.66 -8.76
C TYR A 291 2.47 4.43 -7.44
N GLY A 292 3.58 5.00 -6.99
CA GLY A 292 3.59 5.93 -5.86
C GLY A 292 3.00 7.27 -6.27
N VAL A 293 1.90 7.67 -5.66
CA VAL A 293 1.19 8.90 -6.03
C VAL A 293 1.94 10.10 -5.46
N ASP A 294 2.62 10.85 -6.34
CA ASP A 294 3.45 12.02 -5.99
C ASP A 294 2.58 13.26 -5.78
N LYS A 295 1.90 13.30 -4.63
CA LYS A 295 1.04 14.41 -4.19
C LYS A 295 1.37 14.79 -2.76
N THR A 296 2.11 15.88 -2.60
CA THR A 296 2.55 16.36 -1.30
C THR A 296 1.58 17.34 -0.66
N GLY A 297 1.57 17.36 0.67
CA GLY A 297 0.77 18.29 1.46
C GLY A 297 -0.65 17.77 1.69
N CYS A 298 -1.13 17.94 2.92
CA CYS A 298 -2.40 17.36 3.34
C CYS A 298 -3.58 17.76 2.44
N VAL A 299 -3.68 19.04 2.04
CA VAL A 299 -4.80 19.53 1.20
C VAL A 299 -4.89 18.76 -0.12
N ASN A 300 -3.75 18.49 -0.76
CA ASN A 300 -3.72 17.74 -2.03
C ASN A 300 -4.08 16.27 -1.83
N ILE A 301 -3.58 15.65 -0.74
CA ILE A 301 -3.89 14.26 -0.39
C ILE A 301 -5.38 14.11 -0.07
N LYS A 302 -5.95 15.04 0.72
CA LYS A 302 -7.37 15.10 1.06
C LYS A 302 -8.24 15.27 -0.19
N THR A 303 -7.87 16.16 -1.09
CA THR A 303 -8.58 16.36 -2.36
C THR A 303 -8.57 15.07 -3.20
N TYR A 304 -7.43 14.40 -3.27
CA TYR A 304 -7.31 13.10 -3.95
C TYR A 304 -8.17 12.00 -3.29
N ALA A 305 -8.18 11.95 -1.96
CA ALA A 305 -9.03 11.05 -1.18
C ALA A 305 -10.53 11.31 -1.45
N GLN A 306 -10.94 12.57 -1.51
CA GLN A 306 -12.31 12.97 -1.84
C GLN A 306 -12.72 12.54 -3.25
N GLN A 307 -11.83 12.65 -4.23
CA GLN A 307 -12.09 12.16 -5.60
C GLN A 307 -12.31 10.65 -5.62
N TRP A 308 -11.48 9.87 -4.91
CA TRP A 308 -11.68 8.42 -4.76
C TRP A 308 -12.96 8.08 -4.03
N GLN A 309 -13.28 8.78 -2.94
CA GLN A 309 -14.52 8.56 -2.19
C GLN A 309 -15.76 8.89 -3.04
N ALA A 310 -15.71 9.95 -3.86
CA ALA A 310 -16.83 10.35 -4.72
C ALA A 310 -17.25 9.24 -5.70
N LEU A 311 -16.34 8.34 -6.10
CA LEU A 311 -16.68 7.17 -6.93
C LEU A 311 -17.73 6.27 -6.27
N SER A 312 -17.81 6.23 -4.94
CA SER A 312 -18.82 5.46 -4.21
C SER A 312 -20.25 5.91 -4.55
N GLY A 313 -20.44 7.19 -4.90
CA GLY A 313 -21.73 7.75 -5.30
C GLY A 313 -22.10 7.58 -6.78
N LEU A 314 -21.20 7.07 -7.62
CA LEU A 314 -21.44 6.91 -9.05
C LEU A 314 -21.82 5.47 -9.41
N PRO A 315 -22.72 5.25 -10.40
CA PRO A 315 -23.03 3.90 -10.88
C PRO A 315 -21.79 3.22 -11.47
N LEU A 316 -21.37 2.12 -10.85
CA LEU A 316 -20.16 1.38 -11.22
C LEU A 316 -20.20 0.93 -12.69
N GLY A 317 -19.18 1.30 -13.48
CA GLY A 317 -19.08 0.99 -14.91
C GLY A 317 -19.88 1.90 -15.85
N SER A 318 -20.56 2.92 -15.32
CA SER A 318 -21.18 3.95 -16.17
C SER A 318 -20.12 4.84 -16.83
N ALA A 319 -20.50 5.56 -17.90
CA ALA A 319 -19.60 6.48 -18.59
C ALA A 319 -19.03 7.56 -17.65
N SER A 320 -19.85 8.10 -16.73
CA SER A 320 -19.40 9.09 -15.74
C SER A 320 -18.45 8.48 -14.71
N TYR A 321 -18.73 7.27 -14.22
CA TYR A 321 -17.83 6.54 -13.33
C TYR A 321 -16.47 6.27 -14.00
N ASN A 322 -16.48 5.71 -15.21
CA ASN A 322 -15.24 5.37 -15.93
C ASN A 322 -14.43 6.61 -16.30
N ALA A 323 -15.09 7.73 -16.64
CA ALA A 323 -14.40 9.01 -16.87
C ALA A 323 -13.75 9.56 -15.59
N ALA A 324 -14.45 9.50 -14.46
CA ALA A 324 -13.92 9.93 -13.17
C ALA A 324 -12.74 9.05 -12.71
N LEU A 325 -12.86 7.73 -12.84
CA LEU A 325 -11.78 6.79 -12.54
C LEU A 325 -10.58 6.99 -13.46
N GLU A 326 -10.80 7.27 -14.76
CA GLU A 326 -9.70 7.54 -15.69
C GLU A 326 -8.94 8.79 -15.25
N ALA A 327 -9.64 9.87 -14.93
CA ALA A 327 -9.05 11.10 -14.41
C ALA A 327 -8.28 10.89 -13.10
N LEU A 328 -8.71 9.95 -12.25
CA LEU A 328 -7.96 9.54 -11.05
C LEU A 328 -6.69 8.77 -11.41
N THR A 329 -6.78 7.79 -12.31
CA THR A 329 -5.63 6.97 -12.70
C THR A 329 -4.56 7.73 -13.46
N GLU A 330 -4.96 8.72 -14.26
CA GLU A 330 -4.05 9.60 -15.00
C GLU A 330 -3.23 10.51 -14.09
N GLN A 331 -3.59 10.67 -12.81
CA GLN A 331 -2.81 11.43 -11.83
C GLN A 331 -1.59 10.67 -11.30
N PHE A 332 -1.40 9.40 -11.68
CA PHE A 332 -0.20 8.62 -11.34
C PHE A 332 0.34 7.76 -12.49
N ALA A 333 -0.46 7.40 -13.49
CA ALA A 333 -0.01 6.53 -14.57
C ALA A 333 0.78 7.26 -15.67
N LYS A 334 0.44 8.52 -15.92
CA LYS A 334 1.00 9.33 -17.00
C LYS A 334 2.48 9.64 -16.75
N ARG A 335 3.27 9.72 -17.83
CA ARG A 335 4.67 10.17 -17.78
C ARG A 335 4.80 11.59 -17.24
N ASP A 336 6.00 11.93 -16.78
CA ASP A 336 6.40 13.26 -16.30
C ASP A 336 5.72 13.75 -15.00
N LEU A 337 4.88 12.93 -14.38
CA LEU A 337 4.24 13.25 -13.10
C LEU A 337 5.19 13.24 -11.90
N SER A 338 6.31 12.52 -12.00
CA SER A 338 7.33 12.46 -10.94
C SER A 338 8.71 12.81 -11.49
N PRO A 339 9.01 14.10 -11.77
CA PRO A 339 10.25 14.52 -12.46
C PRO A 339 11.55 14.08 -11.80
N ARG A 340 11.52 13.79 -10.50
CA ARG A 340 12.68 13.35 -9.69
C ARG A 340 12.92 11.83 -9.72
N LYS A 341 11.95 11.06 -10.21
CA LYS A 341 12.03 9.59 -10.31
C LYS A 341 12.62 9.16 -11.66
N PRO A 342 13.21 7.95 -11.77
CA PRO A 342 13.63 7.40 -13.05
C PRO A 342 12.50 7.45 -14.10
N ASN A 343 12.87 7.73 -15.36
CA ASN A 343 11.96 7.95 -16.49
C ASN A 343 10.88 9.02 -16.26
N ARG A 344 10.98 9.79 -15.16
CA ARG A 344 9.93 10.67 -14.65
C ARG A 344 8.58 9.99 -14.41
N SER A 345 8.60 8.67 -14.23
CA SER A 345 7.42 7.86 -13.98
C SER A 345 7.15 7.79 -12.48
N SER A 346 5.87 7.84 -12.09
CA SER A 346 5.46 7.64 -10.70
C SER A 346 5.53 6.18 -10.26
N ILE A 347 5.87 5.22 -11.15
CA ILE A 347 6.02 3.80 -10.80
C ILE A 347 6.99 3.62 -9.63
N ASN A 348 6.58 2.94 -8.55
CA ASN A 348 7.49 2.54 -7.48
C ASN A 348 8.09 1.16 -7.81
N GLN A 349 7.23 0.20 -8.14
CA GLN A 349 7.63 -1.15 -8.52
C GLN A 349 6.65 -1.77 -9.52
N VAL A 350 7.17 -2.71 -10.30
CA VAL A 350 6.40 -3.69 -11.05
C VAL A 350 6.61 -5.05 -10.38
N ARG A 351 5.52 -5.72 -10.00
CA ARG A 351 5.58 -7.05 -9.39
C ARG A 351 4.93 -8.08 -10.27
N THR A 352 5.46 -9.29 -10.24
CA THR A 352 4.83 -10.44 -10.89
C THR A 352 4.54 -11.53 -9.90
N ASN A 353 3.37 -12.16 -10.00
CA ASN A 353 3.02 -13.38 -9.27
C ASN A 353 2.94 -14.52 -10.26
N ASP A 354 3.87 -15.45 -10.20
CA ASP A 354 4.07 -16.46 -11.23
C ASP A 354 4.02 -17.88 -10.67
N ASP A 355 2.97 -18.61 -11.04
CA ASP A 355 2.86 -20.07 -10.90
C ASP A 355 2.67 -20.77 -12.26
N TRP A 356 2.75 -20.01 -13.36
CA TRP A 356 2.47 -20.52 -14.70
C TRP A 356 3.74 -20.83 -15.50
N LEU A 357 4.81 -20.07 -15.29
CA LEU A 357 6.07 -20.30 -15.99
C LEU A 357 6.87 -21.44 -15.36
N ALA A 358 6.76 -21.61 -14.03
CA ALA A 358 7.35 -22.69 -13.27
C ALA A 358 6.68 -22.82 -11.88
N HIS A 359 6.75 -24.02 -11.30
CA HIS A 359 6.38 -24.29 -9.91
C HIS A 359 7.66 -24.55 -9.07
N PRO A 360 7.74 -24.12 -7.80
CA PRO A 360 6.74 -23.43 -6.98
C PRO A 360 6.45 -21.98 -7.40
N TRP A 361 5.37 -21.39 -6.88
CA TRP A 361 5.03 -19.97 -7.09
C TRP A 361 6.17 -19.05 -6.64
N GLU A 362 6.42 -18.00 -7.44
CA GLU A 362 7.31 -16.91 -7.06
C GLU A 362 6.68 -15.53 -7.29
N LEU A 363 6.94 -14.64 -6.33
CA LEU A 363 6.82 -13.21 -6.53
C LEU A 363 8.19 -12.62 -6.86
N ARG A 364 8.27 -11.84 -7.94
CA ARG A 364 9.46 -11.07 -8.33
C ARG A 364 9.13 -9.59 -8.44
N GLU A 365 10.11 -8.76 -8.12
CA GLU A 365 9.98 -7.30 -8.14
C GLU A 365 10.96 -6.70 -9.16
N PHE A 366 10.50 -5.67 -9.87
CA PHE A 366 11.26 -4.92 -10.84
C PHE A 366 11.09 -3.44 -10.56
N ARG A 367 12.17 -2.68 -10.69
CA ARG A 367 12.15 -1.23 -10.53
C ARG A 367 12.90 -0.56 -11.67
N LEU A 368 12.53 0.67 -11.97
CA LEU A 368 13.36 1.52 -12.81
C LEU A 368 14.64 1.86 -12.05
N TRP A 369 15.77 1.88 -12.76
CA TRP A 369 17.06 2.22 -12.18
C TRP A 369 17.45 3.67 -12.49
N ASN A 370 17.92 4.38 -11.48
CA ASN A 370 18.81 5.52 -11.63
C ASN A 370 20.08 5.24 -10.82
N GLY A 371 21.23 5.73 -11.28
CA GLY A 371 22.53 5.44 -10.66
C GLY A 371 22.70 5.94 -9.22
N SER A 372 21.66 6.54 -8.61
CA SER A 372 21.66 7.02 -7.23
C SER A 372 21.08 6.02 -6.23
N ILE A 373 20.43 4.94 -6.66
CA ILE A 373 19.95 3.87 -5.76
C ILE A 373 21.11 2.90 -5.48
N ASN A 374 21.06 2.14 -4.38
CA ASN A 374 22.08 1.13 -4.08
C ASN A 374 22.03 -0.01 -5.13
N PRO A 375 23.11 -0.26 -5.90
CA PRO A 375 23.12 -1.25 -6.97
C PRO A 375 22.91 -2.68 -6.47
N ASN A 376 23.23 -2.97 -5.20
CA ASN A 376 23.03 -4.30 -4.61
C ASN A 376 21.55 -4.66 -4.42
N SER A 377 20.65 -3.69 -4.48
CA SER A 377 19.21 -3.95 -4.52
C SER A 377 18.71 -4.41 -5.88
N TYR A 378 19.54 -4.33 -6.93
CA TYR A 378 19.25 -4.76 -8.29
C TYR A 378 20.08 -5.98 -8.69
N SER A 379 19.76 -6.54 -9.85
CA SER A 379 20.58 -7.56 -10.48
C SER A 379 21.99 -7.03 -10.76
N THR A 380 23.02 -7.70 -10.22
CA THR A 380 24.43 -7.44 -10.55
C THR A 380 24.89 -8.24 -11.75
N THR A 381 24.16 -9.29 -12.13
CA THR A 381 24.50 -10.17 -13.25
C THR A 381 23.25 -10.54 -14.04
N PRO A 382 23.01 -9.90 -15.20
CA PRO A 382 23.70 -8.69 -15.69
C PRO A 382 23.37 -7.45 -14.82
N PRO A 383 24.21 -6.40 -14.87
CA PRO A 383 24.00 -5.15 -14.13
C PRO A 383 22.74 -4.40 -14.60
N PRO A 384 22.18 -3.48 -13.78
CA PRO A 384 20.99 -2.75 -14.15
C PRO A 384 21.28 -1.71 -15.25
N ALA A 385 20.32 -1.55 -16.15
CA ALA A 385 20.39 -0.58 -17.25
C ALA A 385 19.47 0.63 -16.99
N LEU A 386 19.98 1.83 -17.28
CA LEU A 386 19.18 3.07 -17.22
C LEU A 386 18.02 3.02 -18.22
N GLY A 387 16.91 3.65 -17.86
CA GLY A 387 15.73 3.69 -18.73
C GLY A 387 14.88 2.41 -18.72
N LEU A 388 15.39 1.29 -18.19
CA LEU A 388 14.74 -0.02 -18.20
C LEU A 388 14.20 -0.43 -16.83
N LEU A 389 13.24 -1.36 -16.83
CA LEU A 389 12.88 -2.13 -15.64
C LEU A 389 13.99 -3.16 -15.37
N ASN A 390 14.45 -3.22 -14.14
CA ASN A 390 15.52 -4.12 -13.73
C ASN A 390 15.04 -4.95 -12.54
N SER A 391 15.43 -6.24 -12.52
CA SER A 391 15.13 -7.13 -11.41
C SER A 391 15.69 -6.56 -10.13
N HIS A 392 14.87 -6.58 -9.09
CA HIS A 392 15.12 -5.92 -7.82
C HIS A 392 14.83 -6.89 -6.68
N THR A 393 15.38 -6.61 -5.51
CA THR A 393 14.97 -7.32 -4.28
C THR A 393 13.49 -7.15 -4.01
N VAL A 394 12.85 -8.18 -3.45
CA VAL A 394 11.45 -8.09 -3.00
C VAL A 394 11.42 -7.36 -1.66
N ALA A 395 10.58 -6.32 -1.57
CA ALA A 395 10.43 -5.54 -0.35
C ALA A 395 10.09 -6.42 0.86
N GLN A 396 10.67 -6.09 2.02
CA GLN A 396 10.50 -6.77 3.32
C GLN A 396 10.78 -8.28 3.35
N THR A 397 11.26 -8.89 2.27
CA THR A 397 11.33 -10.35 2.18
C THR A 397 12.78 -10.83 2.25
N PRO A 398 13.24 -11.40 3.38
CA PRO A 398 14.54 -12.05 3.44
C PRO A 398 14.54 -13.33 2.62
N ASP A 399 15.73 -13.80 2.25
CA ASP A 399 15.86 -15.10 1.58
C ASP A 399 15.55 -16.25 2.55
N ARG A 400 14.77 -17.22 2.09
CA ARG A 400 14.33 -18.37 2.89
C ARG A 400 15.51 -19.18 3.45
N THR A 401 16.66 -19.18 2.79
CA THR A 401 17.89 -19.82 3.32
C THR A 401 18.40 -19.18 4.62
N ARG A 402 17.88 -18.00 5.00
CA ARG A 402 18.27 -17.26 6.21
C ARG A 402 17.42 -17.55 7.43
N GLN A 403 16.38 -18.39 7.30
CA GLN A 403 15.43 -18.72 8.36
C GLN A 403 16.12 -19.16 9.66
N THR A 404 17.10 -20.07 9.61
CA THR A 404 17.78 -20.60 10.82
C THR A 404 19.07 -19.87 11.18
N THR A 405 19.47 -18.85 10.41
CA THR A 405 20.77 -18.16 10.59
C THR A 405 20.59 -16.70 10.98
N LEU A 406 20.30 -15.81 10.02
CA LEU A 406 20.23 -14.36 10.25
C LEU A 406 18.87 -13.91 10.80
N PHE A 407 17.79 -14.61 10.43
CA PHE A 407 16.43 -14.24 10.75
C PHE A 407 16.14 -14.14 12.27
N PRO A 408 16.53 -15.11 13.13
CA PRO A 408 16.20 -15.06 14.56
C PRO A 408 16.88 -13.87 15.24
N ALA A 409 18.16 -13.64 14.95
CA ALA A 409 18.93 -12.53 15.48
C ALA A 409 18.35 -11.18 15.03
N TYR A 410 17.91 -11.08 13.76
CA TYR A 410 17.25 -9.87 13.26
C TYR A 410 15.95 -9.58 14.01
N VAL A 411 15.06 -10.57 14.14
CA VAL A 411 13.77 -10.38 14.83
C VAL A 411 13.98 -9.98 16.29
N ASN A 412 14.87 -10.67 17.00
CA ASN A 412 15.13 -10.38 18.40
C ASN A 412 15.70 -8.96 18.59
N ALA A 413 16.65 -8.55 17.74
CA ALA A 413 17.25 -7.20 17.78
C ALA A 413 16.27 -6.08 17.39
N ASN A 414 15.24 -6.38 16.59
CA ASN A 414 14.28 -5.40 16.07
C ASN A 414 12.86 -5.59 16.61
N THR A 415 12.70 -6.24 17.77
CA THR A 415 11.39 -6.58 18.36
C THR A 415 10.45 -5.36 18.42
N GLY A 416 10.91 -4.24 19.00
CA GLY A 416 10.12 -3.01 19.10
C GLY A 416 9.72 -2.44 17.73
N PRO A 417 10.68 -2.11 16.84
CA PRO A 417 10.39 -1.64 15.49
C PRO A 417 9.50 -2.58 14.66
N ILE A 418 9.61 -3.90 14.84
CA ILE A 418 8.75 -4.88 14.17
C ILE A 418 7.32 -4.78 14.67
N ILE A 419 7.11 -4.77 15.99
CA ILE A 419 5.78 -4.66 16.59
C ILE A 419 5.13 -3.31 16.23
N ALA A 420 5.91 -2.24 16.14
CA ALA A 420 5.46 -0.92 15.71
C ALA A 420 5.27 -0.79 14.18
N GLY A 421 5.71 -1.78 13.40
CA GLY A 421 5.66 -1.76 11.93
C GLY A 421 6.56 -0.71 11.26
N THR A 422 7.57 -0.20 11.97
CA THR A 422 8.50 0.85 11.49
C THR A 422 9.83 0.30 10.98
N TYR A 423 9.99 -1.02 10.97
CA TYR A 423 11.22 -1.70 10.54
C TYR A 423 11.33 -1.85 9.01
N SER A 424 12.56 -2.11 8.55
CA SER A 424 12.81 -2.55 7.17
C SER A 424 13.82 -3.67 7.14
N VAL A 425 13.56 -4.71 6.33
CA VAL A 425 14.52 -5.78 6.07
C VAL A 425 15.68 -5.22 5.23
N PRO A 426 16.91 -5.16 5.77
CA PRO A 426 18.06 -4.59 5.08
C PRO A 426 18.60 -5.53 4.01
N LEU A 427 19.41 -4.99 3.09
CA LEU A 427 20.12 -5.79 2.08
C LEU A 427 21.08 -6.79 2.76
N PRO A 428 22.12 -6.36 3.50
CA PRO A 428 22.86 -7.22 4.42
C PRO A 428 22.38 -7.07 5.87
N TRP A 429 22.55 -8.13 6.66
CA TRP A 429 22.40 -8.10 8.12
C TRP A 429 23.48 -8.97 8.78
N ALA A 430 24.09 -8.47 9.85
CA ALA A 430 25.12 -9.18 10.61
C ALA A 430 26.24 -9.82 9.73
N GLY A 431 26.69 -9.08 8.71
CA GLY A 431 27.75 -9.53 7.79
C GLY A 431 27.32 -10.49 6.68
N GLY A 432 26.05 -10.93 6.62
CA GLY A 432 25.53 -11.80 5.57
C GLY A 432 24.47 -11.12 4.69
N THR A 433 24.26 -11.62 3.48
CA THR A 433 23.15 -11.17 2.61
C THR A 433 21.81 -11.62 3.20
N PHE A 434 20.80 -10.75 3.18
CA PHE A 434 19.55 -10.98 3.88
C PHE A 434 18.33 -10.84 2.95
N ARG A 435 18.04 -9.66 2.39
CA ARG A 435 16.88 -9.44 1.49
C ARG A 435 17.02 -10.19 0.15
N SER A 436 16.00 -10.94 -0.28
CA SER A 436 16.07 -11.75 -1.51
C SER A 436 15.56 -11.03 -2.75
N GLY A 437 15.98 -11.54 -3.92
CA GLY A 437 15.47 -11.17 -5.25
C GLY A 437 14.11 -11.76 -5.59
N ARG A 438 13.59 -12.70 -4.79
CA ARG A 438 12.31 -13.37 -5.00
C ARG A 438 11.65 -13.73 -3.67
N ALA A 439 10.32 -13.78 -3.64
CA ALA A 439 9.58 -14.44 -2.58
C ALA A 439 9.13 -15.81 -3.10
N LEU A 440 9.49 -16.89 -2.41
CA LEU A 440 9.29 -18.26 -2.85
C LEU A 440 8.26 -18.94 -1.94
N VAL A 441 7.06 -19.27 -2.43
CA VAL A 441 6.05 -20.00 -1.64
C VAL A 441 6.01 -21.45 -2.09
N THR A 442 6.60 -22.32 -1.28
CA THR A 442 6.65 -23.77 -1.56
C THR A 442 5.41 -24.51 -1.07
N ASN A 443 4.75 -23.99 -0.03
CA ASN A 443 3.53 -24.55 0.52
C ASN A 443 2.71 -23.42 1.17
N PRO A 444 1.52 -23.06 0.64
CA PRO A 444 0.70 -21.97 1.17
C PRO A 444 -0.06 -22.35 2.45
N VAL A 445 0.03 -23.59 2.93
CA VAL A 445 -0.72 -24.09 4.08
C VAL A 445 0.15 -24.87 5.07
N ALA A 446 1.46 -24.65 5.06
CA ALA A 446 2.35 -25.29 6.03
C ALA A 446 1.97 -24.93 7.48
N THR A 447 2.31 -25.81 8.42
CA THR A 447 2.04 -25.65 9.86
C THR A 447 3.15 -26.38 10.62
N PRO A 448 3.98 -25.68 11.41
CA PRO A 448 3.95 -24.22 11.64
C PRO A 448 4.34 -23.41 10.38
N PRO A 449 4.02 -22.09 10.34
CA PRO A 449 4.40 -21.23 9.25
C PRO A 449 5.90 -21.17 9.00
N PHE A 450 6.34 -20.89 7.78
CA PHE A 450 7.76 -20.92 7.42
C PHE A 450 8.61 -19.99 8.30
N TRP A 451 8.17 -18.76 8.58
CA TRP A 451 8.93 -17.85 9.45
C TRP A 451 8.78 -18.15 10.95
N SER A 452 8.30 -19.34 11.32
CA SER A 452 8.18 -19.79 12.69
C SER A 452 9.38 -20.63 13.11
N LEU A 453 9.91 -20.32 14.30
CA LEU A 453 10.93 -21.10 14.98
C LEU A 453 10.53 -21.32 16.45
N PRO A 454 11.17 -22.27 17.15
CA PRO A 454 10.94 -22.48 18.58
C PRO A 454 11.16 -21.19 19.39
N ALA A 455 10.47 -21.08 20.53
CA ALA A 455 10.59 -19.91 21.42
C ALA A 455 12.02 -19.69 21.96
N SER A 456 12.85 -20.74 21.99
CA SER A 456 14.28 -20.63 22.32
C SER A 456 15.09 -19.83 21.30
N ALA A 457 14.64 -19.77 20.04
CA ALA A 457 15.27 -18.98 18.99
C ALA A 457 14.64 -17.59 18.84
N ILE A 458 13.30 -17.50 18.93
CA ILE A 458 12.55 -16.24 18.83
C ILE A 458 11.53 -16.17 19.97
N PRO A 459 11.89 -15.56 21.11
CA PRO A 459 11.01 -15.50 22.28
C PRO A 459 9.76 -14.63 22.06
N ASN A 460 9.88 -13.53 21.30
CA ASN A 460 8.76 -12.62 21.06
C ASN A 460 7.88 -13.10 19.90
N ARG A 461 6.76 -13.77 20.24
CA ARG A 461 5.82 -14.33 19.25
C ARG A 461 5.09 -13.26 18.44
N GLN A 462 4.80 -12.09 19.02
CA GLN A 462 4.18 -10.97 18.31
C GLN A 462 5.11 -10.44 17.20
N ALA A 463 6.39 -10.21 17.52
CA ALA A 463 7.37 -9.76 16.53
C ALA A 463 7.53 -10.78 15.41
N ARG A 464 7.60 -12.07 15.71
CA ARG A 464 7.63 -13.13 14.69
C ARG A 464 6.41 -13.08 13.77
N HIS A 465 5.21 -13.05 14.35
CA HIS A 465 3.96 -13.01 13.60
C HIS A 465 3.88 -11.77 12.70
N VAL A 466 4.13 -10.58 13.25
CA VAL A 466 4.11 -9.32 12.49
C VAL A 466 5.16 -9.34 11.40
N PHE A 467 6.35 -9.88 11.65
CA PHE A 467 7.38 -10.01 10.63
C PHE A 467 6.91 -10.90 9.48
N SER A 468 6.45 -12.12 9.79
CA SER A 468 5.99 -13.12 8.82
C SER A 468 4.83 -12.59 7.97
N LEU A 469 3.84 -11.96 8.61
CA LEU A 469 2.70 -11.33 7.94
C LEU A 469 3.11 -10.20 6.99
N ASN A 470 4.28 -9.58 7.24
CA ASN A 470 4.81 -8.50 6.44
C ASN A 470 5.89 -8.94 5.44
N THR A 471 6.18 -10.23 5.29
CA THR A 471 6.92 -10.73 4.12
C THR A 471 5.96 -11.24 3.05
N CYS A 472 6.36 -11.17 1.78
CA CYS A 472 5.51 -11.67 0.68
C CYS A 472 5.32 -13.19 0.77
N ASP A 473 6.35 -13.95 1.13
CA ASP A 473 6.31 -15.41 1.24
C ASP A 473 5.69 -15.93 2.54
N GLY A 474 5.58 -15.11 3.59
CA GLY A 474 4.85 -15.44 4.82
C GLY A 474 3.36 -15.15 4.67
N CYS A 475 3.01 -13.95 4.18
CA CYS A 475 1.61 -13.54 3.97
C CYS A 475 0.89 -14.38 2.90
N HIS A 476 1.53 -14.59 1.73
CA HIS A 476 0.99 -15.46 0.68
C HIS A 476 1.33 -16.94 0.89
N GLY A 477 2.19 -17.22 1.87
CA GLY A 477 2.42 -18.55 2.38
C GLY A 477 1.41 -18.87 3.48
N ASP A 478 1.95 -19.27 4.60
CA ASP A 478 1.27 -20.05 5.62
C ASP A 478 0.94 -19.29 6.91
N GLU A 479 1.27 -18.00 7.01
CA GLU A 479 0.99 -17.22 8.23
C GLU A 479 -0.50 -17.01 8.48
N LEU A 480 -1.26 -16.76 7.41
CA LEU A 480 -2.73 -16.63 7.47
C LEU A 480 -3.46 -17.86 6.92
N GLY A 481 -2.74 -18.76 6.25
CA GLY A 481 -3.34 -19.91 5.57
C GLY A 481 -4.32 -19.51 4.47
N THR A 482 -4.14 -18.34 3.87
CA THR A 482 -4.96 -17.85 2.77
C THR A 482 -4.39 -18.33 1.45
N ASN A 483 -5.14 -19.14 0.72
CA ASN A 483 -4.70 -19.59 -0.60
C ASN A 483 -4.67 -18.44 -1.61
N PHE A 484 -3.54 -18.35 -2.32
CA PHE A 484 -3.28 -17.51 -3.50
C PHE A 484 -3.12 -16.00 -3.26
N THR A 485 -2.95 -15.25 -4.37
CA THR A 485 -2.68 -13.81 -4.41
C THR A 485 -3.87 -12.98 -3.91
N HIS A 486 -3.61 -11.72 -3.56
CA HIS A 486 -4.63 -10.76 -3.13
C HIS A 486 -5.82 -10.67 -4.10
N VAL A 487 -5.53 -10.57 -5.40
CA VAL A 487 -6.46 -10.68 -6.52
C VAL A 487 -5.93 -11.78 -7.42
N SER A 488 -6.74 -12.81 -7.69
CA SER A 488 -6.38 -13.96 -8.53
C SER A 488 -6.43 -13.62 -10.02
N TRP A 489 -5.95 -14.51 -10.89
CA TRP A 489 -5.96 -14.31 -12.36
C TRP A 489 -7.35 -14.24 -12.98
N THR A 490 -8.39 -14.69 -12.26
CA THR A 490 -9.80 -14.52 -12.65
C THR A 490 -10.41 -13.23 -12.10
N GLY A 491 -9.63 -12.45 -11.35
CA GLY A 491 -10.10 -11.28 -10.63
C GLY A 491 -10.70 -11.59 -9.26
N ALA A 492 -10.86 -12.85 -8.82
CA ALA A 492 -11.41 -13.13 -7.50
C ALA A 492 -10.49 -12.63 -6.36
N LEU A 493 -11.08 -12.15 -5.25
CA LEU A 493 -10.34 -11.69 -4.08
C LEU A 493 -9.98 -12.86 -3.16
N SER A 494 -8.80 -12.81 -2.56
CA SER A 494 -8.45 -13.69 -1.43
C SER A 494 -9.37 -13.44 -0.22
N PRO A 495 -9.52 -14.41 0.71
CA PRO A 495 -10.26 -14.22 1.96
C PRO A 495 -9.81 -12.99 2.75
N PHE A 496 -8.52 -12.67 2.68
CA PHE A 496 -7.91 -11.53 3.34
C PHE A 496 -8.40 -10.17 2.81
N LEU A 497 -8.84 -10.11 1.55
CA LEU A 497 -9.41 -8.92 0.90
C LEU A 497 -10.92 -9.03 0.66
N SER A 498 -11.60 -10.04 1.21
CA SER A 498 -13.05 -10.23 1.03
C SER A 498 -13.88 -9.99 2.29
N GLY A 499 -13.25 -9.63 3.42
CA GLY A 499 -13.96 -9.31 4.65
C GLY A 499 -13.12 -9.56 5.91
N ALA A 500 -13.79 -9.76 7.03
CA ALA A 500 -13.13 -10.13 8.28
C ALA A 500 -12.59 -11.56 8.22
N LEU A 501 -11.30 -11.72 8.49
CA LEU A 501 -10.59 -12.99 8.60
C LEU A 501 -10.15 -13.18 10.04
N THR A 502 -10.75 -14.14 10.75
CA THR A 502 -10.36 -14.48 12.12
C THR A 502 -9.63 -15.81 12.12
N VAL A 503 -8.34 -15.78 12.48
CA VAL A 503 -7.46 -16.96 12.45
C VAL A 503 -6.66 -17.05 13.76
N PRO A 504 -6.50 -18.25 14.34
CA PRO A 504 -5.48 -18.46 15.36
C PRO A 504 -4.09 -18.22 14.75
N ASP A 505 -3.14 -17.74 15.55
CA ASP A 505 -1.74 -17.72 15.15
C ASP A 505 -1.31 -19.13 14.74
N ARG A 506 -0.89 -19.33 13.49
CA ARG A 506 -0.67 -20.67 12.93
C ARG A 506 0.59 -21.35 13.47
N ALA A 507 1.46 -20.63 14.18
CA ALA A 507 2.66 -21.23 14.76
C ALA A 507 2.41 -22.05 16.03
N ASP A 508 1.39 -21.72 16.81
CA ASP A 508 1.10 -22.32 18.12
C ASP A 508 -0.39 -22.32 18.51
N GLY A 509 -1.27 -21.76 17.68
CA GLY A 509 -2.72 -21.72 17.89
C GLY A 509 -3.22 -20.49 18.66
N THR A 510 -2.36 -19.57 19.12
CA THR A 510 -2.74 -18.45 20.00
C THR A 510 -1.82 -17.23 19.87
N PRO A 511 -2.34 -15.98 19.93
CA PRO A 511 -3.73 -15.60 20.11
C PRO A 511 -4.54 -15.80 18.84
N VAL A 512 -5.88 -15.74 18.98
CA VAL A 512 -6.77 -15.57 17.83
C VAL A 512 -6.73 -14.11 17.41
N ARG A 513 -6.55 -13.87 16.11
CA ARG A 513 -6.43 -12.54 15.51
C ARG A 513 -7.50 -12.33 14.47
N THR A 514 -8.06 -11.13 14.44
CA THR A 514 -9.00 -10.70 13.41
C THR A 514 -8.33 -9.67 12.50
N PHE A 515 -8.37 -9.91 11.19
CA PHE A 515 -7.92 -8.99 10.16
C PHE A 515 -9.12 -8.54 9.33
N ASN A 516 -9.12 -7.30 8.86
CA ASN A 516 -10.11 -6.82 7.91
C ASN A 516 -9.54 -5.67 7.09
N GLU A 517 -8.75 -6.02 6.07
CA GLU A 517 -8.03 -5.05 5.24
C GLU A 517 -8.97 -4.10 4.50
N VAL A 518 -10.11 -4.60 4.02
CA VAL A 518 -11.07 -3.76 3.30
C VAL A 518 -11.66 -2.70 4.23
N LEU A 519 -12.06 -3.10 5.44
CA LEU A 519 -12.55 -2.17 6.45
C LEU A 519 -11.48 -1.14 6.85
N ALA A 520 -10.24 -1.57 7.05
CA ALA A 520 -9.12 -0.66 7.34
C ALA A 520 -8.97 0.41 6.25
N ARG A 521 -9.01 0.01 4.98
CA ARG A 521 -8.89 0.92 3.83
C ARG A 521 -10.10 1.82 3.65
N GLN A 522 -11.32 1.33 3.90
CA GLN A 522 -12.53 2.17 3.88
C GLN A 522 -12.47 3.24 4.97
N THR A 523 -12.13 2.83 6.20
CA THR A 523 -11.94 3.73 7.34
C THR A 523 -10.88 4.78 7.00
N PHE A 524 -9.71 4.36 6.51
CA PHE A 524 -8.63 5.29 6.16
C PHE A 524 -9.02 6.28 5.05
N LEU A 525 -9.64 5.81 3.97
CA LEU A 525 -10.09 6.67 2.87
C LEU A 525 -11.08 7.72 3.38
N ASP A 526 -12.04 7.32 4.21
CA ASP A 526 -13.00 8.25 4.80
C ASP A 526 -12.34 9.29 5.71
N GLN A 527 -11.39 8.85 6.56
CA GLN A 527 -10.63 9.72 7.45
C GLN A 527 -9.87 10.77 6.64
N MET A 528 -9.12 10.34 5.62
CA MET A 528 -8.34 11.26 4.78
C MET A 528 -9.20 12.25 4.00
N ALA A 529 -10.37 11.82 3.51
CA ALA A 529 -11.24 12.65 2.70
C ALA A 529 -12.00 13.71 3.51
N ASN A 530 -12.32 13.42 4.79
CA ASN A 530 -13.29 14.23 5.53
C ASN A 530 -12.76 14.93 6.77
N GLN A 531 -11.58 14.55 7.29
CA GLN A 531 -11.09 15.14 8.53
C GLN A 531 -10.15 16.34 8.31
N SER A 532 -9.84 17.05 9.39
CA SER A 532 -8.85 18.13 9.36
C SER A 532 -7.44 17.58 9.20
N CYS A 533 -6.54 18.35 8.60
CA CYS A 533 -5.17 17.89 8.35
C CYS A 533 -4.38 17.56 9.61
N LEU A 534 -4.74 18.15 10.75
CA LEU A 534 -4.14 17.81 12.04
C LEU A 534 -4.43 16.36 12.44
N THR A 535 -5.65 15.85 12.19
CA THR A 535 -6.03 14.47 12.52
C THR A 535 -5.26 13.43 11.68
N THR A 536 -4.89 13.76 10.44
CA THR A 536 -4.12 12.88 9.55
C THR A 536 -2.81 12.43 10.18
N ALA A 537 -2.12 13.32 10.90
CA ALA A 537 -0.87 13.01 11.58
C ALA A 537 -1.01 11.96 12.70
N PHE A 538 -2.24 11.71 13.17
CA PHE A 538 -2.55 10.68 14.18
C PHE A 538 -3.00 9.36 13.56
N VAL A 539 -3.54 9.40 12.33
CA VAL A 539 -4.00 8.21 11.59
C VAL A 539 -2.83 7.45 10.95
N THR A 540 -1.78 8.16 10.53
CA THR A 540 -0.60 7.59 9.84
C THR A 540 0.35 6.80 10.76
N ALA A 541 0.09 6.77 12.07
CA ALA A 541 0.87 5.97 13.02
C ALA A 541 0.55 4.45 12.98
N ALA A 542 -0.31 4.01 12.06
CA ALA A 542 -0.49 2.59 11.73
C ALA A 542 0.17 2.30 10.37
N PRO A 543 1.46 1.92 10.33
CA PRO A 543 2.08 1.46 9.10
C PRO A 543 1.42 0.13 8.69
N SER A 544 0.46 0.18 7.76
CA SER A 544 0.08 -0.99 6.98
C SER A 544 1.18 -1.21 5.93
N VAL A 545 2.01 -2.20 6.17
CA VAL A 545 2.91 -2.74 5.15
C VAL A 545 2.10 -3.70 4.28
N HIS A 546 2.16 -3.48 2.95
CA HIS A 546 1.57 -4.22 1.81
C HIS A 546 0.36 -3.63 1.16
#